data_AF-A0A3S0Z2M3-F1
#
_entry.id   AF-A0A3S0Z2M3-F1
#
_cell.length_a   1.000
_cell.length_b   1.000
_cell.length_c   1.000
_cell.angle_alpha   90.00
_cell.angle_beta   90.00
_cell.angle_gamma   90.00
#
_symmetry.space_group_name_H-M   'P 1'
#
loop_
_entity.id
_entity.type
_entity.pdbx_description
1 polymer ?
#
loop_
_entity_poly.entity_id
_entity_poly.type
_entity_poly.pdbx_seq_one_letter_code
_entity_poly.pdbx_strand_id
1 'polypeptide(L)' 'MIAPVEKSPHECWLDVLGLVDTALTARPAMHNAPSVAERNGARRVYVEAVDKLIDTLEAMARRGHLNDIGAFLDVQFGRV' A
#
# COMPACT_ATOMS: atom_id res chain seq x y z
N MET A 1 -2.58 24.79 -17.53
CA MET A 1 -2.90 23.85 -16.43
C MET A 1 -2.77 22.45 -16.99
N ILE A 2 -1.83 21.65 -16.49
CA ILE A 2 -1.70 20.24 -16.86
C ILE A 2 -2.70 19.49 -15.97
N ALA A 3 -3.68 18.80 -16.56
CA ALA A 3 -4.57 17.93 -15.79
C ALA A 3 -3.72 16.83 -15.13
N PRO A 4 -3.98 16.47 -13.86
CA PRO A 4 -3.22 15.42 -13.20
C PRO A 4 -3.30 14.13 -14.02
N VAL A 5 -2.14 13.51 -14.30
CA VAL A 5 -2.07 12.25 -15.03
C VAL A 5 -2.77 11.19 -14.17
N GLU A 6 -3.83 10.60 -14.73
CA GLU A 6 -4.55 9.54 -14.06
C GLU A 6 -3.69 8.27 -14.04
N LYS A 7 -3.38 7.78 -12.84
CA LYS A 7 -2.67 6.51 -12.65
C LYS A 7 -3.48 5.36 -13.23
N SER A 8 -2.81 4.48 -13.96
CA SER A 8 -3.38 3.22 -14.45
C SER A 8 -3.74 2.28 -13.28
N PRO A 9 -4.65 1.29 -13.49
CA PRO A 9 -4.94 0.28 -12.47
C PRO A 9 -3.69 -0.45 -11.96
N HIS A 10 -2.76 -0.74 -12.87
CA HIS A 10 -1.51 -1.42 -12.55
C HIS A 10 -0.61 -0.60 -11.61
N GLU A 11 -0.45 0.69 -11.88
CA GLU A 11 0.32 1.59 -11.00
C GLU A 11 -0.32 1.70 -9.61
N CYS A 12 -1.64 1.78 -9.52
CA CYS A 12 -2.33 1.79 -8.23
C CYS A 12 -2.09 0.50 -7.43
N TRP A 13 -2.11 -0.67 -8.09
CA TRP A 13 -1.83 -1.93 -7.43
C TRP A 13 -0.35 -2.08 -6.99
N LEU A 14 0.60 -1.51 -7.74
CA LEU A 14 1.99 -1.40 -7.30
C LEU A 14 2.14 -0.54 -6.03
N ASP A 15 1.43 0.59 -5.96
CA ASP A 15 1.39 1.42 -4.75
C ASP A 15 0.85 0.62 -3.55
N VAL A 16 -0.24 -0.14 -3.77
CA VAL A 16 -0.83 -1.02 -2.74
C VAL A 16 0.20 -2.03 -2.23
N LEU A 17 0.92 -2.72 -3.13
CA LEU A 17 1.95 -3.69 -2.72
C LEU A 17 3.06 -3.02 -1.90
N GLY A 18 3.53 -1.84 -2.31
CA GLY A 18 4.57 -1.11 -1.59
C GLY A 18 4.14 -0.67 -0.18
N LEU A 19 2.87 -0.26 -0.04
CA LEU A 19 2.29 0.12 1.26
C LEU A 19 2.10 -1.10 2.17
N VAL A 20 1.65 -2.22 1.62
CA VAL A 20 1.55 -3.50 2.36
C VAL A 20 2.93 -3.95 2.84
N ASP A 21 3.95 -3.92 1.98
CA ASP A 21 5.32 -4.30 2.35
C ASP A 21 5.89 -3.40 3.46
N THR A 22 5.69 -2.08 3.34
CA THR A 22 6.08 -1.11 4.37
C THR A 22 5.41 -1.41 5.71
N ALA A 23 4.11 -1.69 5.71
CA ALA A 23 3.37 -2.02 6.92
C ALA A 23 3.84 -3.35 7.54
N LEU A 24 4.07 -4.37 6.71
CA LEU A 24 4.56 -5.68 7.16
C LEU A 24 5.98 -5.60 7.74
N THR A 25 6.83 -4.72 7.20
CA THR A 25 8.17 -4.46 7.73
C THR A 25 8.13 -3.68 9.04
N ALA A 26 7.26 -2.67 9.15
CA ALA A 26 7.13 -1.86 10.37
C ALA A 26 6.49 -2.62 11.54
N ARG A 27 5.61 -3.58 11.27
CA ARG A 27 4.88 -4.36 12.29
C ARG A 27 5.77 -5.07 13.31
N PRO A 28 6.74 -5.93 12.93
CA PRO A 28 7.63 -6.57 13.90
C PRO A 28 8.51 -5.56 14.64
N ALA A 29 8.92 -4.46 13.99
CA ALA A 29 9.67 -3.39 14.64
C ALA A 29 8.88 -2.72 15.77
N MET A 30 7.55 -2.57 15.66
CA MET A 30 6.71 -2.09 16.76
C MET A 30 6.74 -3.04 17.98
N HIS A 31 6.66 -4.35 17.73
CA HIS A 31 6.55 -5.34 18.80
C HIS A 31 7.89 -5.63 19.47
N ASN A 32 8.98 -5.61 18.71
CA ASN A 32 10.32 -6.01 19.16
C ASN A 32 11.27 -4.83 19.40
N ALA A 33 10.80 -3.58 19.28
CA ALA A 33 11.63 -2.40 19.51
C ALA A 33 12.25 -2.39 20.93
N PRO A 34 13.58 -2.16 21.04
CA PRO A 34 14.26 -2.14 22.33
C PRO A 34 13.94 -0.91 23.17
N SER A 35 13.40 0.17 22.58
CA SER A 35 12.98 1.37 23.28
C SER A 35 11.56 1.83 22.92
N VAL A 36 10.96 2.64 23.80
CA VAL A 36 9.66 3.31 23.55
C VAL A 36 9.76 4.27 22.37
N ALA A 37 10.90 4.95 22.19
CA ALA A 37 11.13 5.86 21.09
C ALA A 37 11.10 5.13 19.73
N GLU A 38 11.82 4.01 19.61
CA GLU A 38 11.83 3.20 18.39
C GLU A 38 10.47 2.56 18.14
N ARG A 39 9.79 2.07 19.18
CA ARG A 39 8.43 1.55 19.08
C ARG A 39 7.48 2.60 18.50
N ASN A 40 7.55 3.83 19.00
CA ASN A 40 6.72 4.94 18.53
C ASN A 40 7.08 5.35 17.08
N GLY A 41 8.36 5.29 16.72
CA GLY A 41 8.81 5.48 15.34
C GLY A 41 8.23 4.45 14.39
N ALA A 42 8.40 3.16 14.69
CA ALA A 42 7.84 2.05 13.92
C ALA A 42 6.31 2.12 13.85
N ARG A 43 5.64 2.52 14.94
CA ARG A 43 4.19 2.69 14.98
C ARG A 43 3.72 3.79 14.05
N ARG A 44 4.44 4.91 13.98
CA ARG A 44 4.12 5.99 13.06
C ARG A 44 4.20 5.52 11.60
N VAL A 45 5.28 4.83 11.24
CA VAL A 45 5.48 4.29 9.89
C VAL A 45 4.35 3.31 9.53
N TYR A 46 4.01 2.40 10.44
CA TYR A 46 2.92 1.44 10.24
C TYR A 46 1.58 2.15 10.01
N VAL A 47 1.21 3.08 10.89
CA VAL A 47 -0.06 3.81 10.79
C VAL A 47 -0.13 4.61 9.49
N GLU A 48 0.94 5.33 9.13
CA GLU A 48 0.98 6.13 7.90
C GLU A 48 0.86 5.25 6.64
N ALA A 49 1.49 4.08 6.63
CA ALA A 49 1.38 3.13 5.51
C ALA A 49 -0.05 2.58 5.38
N VAL A 50 -0.70 2.26 6.52
CA VAL A 50 -2.08 1.76 6.53
C VAL A 50 -3.08 2.85 6.11
N ASP A 51 -2.92 4.08 6.58
CA ASP A 51 -3.80 5.20 6.20
C ASP A 51 -3.71 5.45 4.68
N LYS A 52 -2.48 5.51 4.14
CA LYS A 52 -2.26 5.64 2.69
C LYS A 52 -2.82 4.45 1.90
N LEU A 53 -2.75 3.25 2.46
CA LEU A 53 -3.31 2.04 1.83
C LEU A 53 -4.84 2.17 1.72
N ILE A 54 -5.51 2.63 2.79
CA ILE A 54 -6.96 2.88 2.79
C ILE A 54 -7.31 3.93 1.74
N ASP A 55 -6.63 5.08 1.74
CA ASP A 55 -6.87 6.16 0.77
C ASP A 55 -6.71 5.67 -0.68
N THR A 56 -5.68 4.85 -0.92
CA THR A 56 -5.41 4.27 -2.24
C THR A 56 -6.51 3.31 -2.65
N LEU A 57 -6.93 2.40 -1.77
CA LEU A 57 -8.02 1.46 -2.04
C LEU A 57 -9.36 2.18 -2.27
N GLU A 58 -9.66 3.24 -1.52
CA GLU A 58 -10.85 4.07 -1.76
C GLU A 58 -10.81 4.76 -3.13
N ALA A 59 -9.64 5.31 -3.51
CA ALA A 59 -9.46 5.91 -4.82
C ALA A 59 -9.65 4.88 -5.94
N MET A 60 -9.11 3.67 -5.77
CA MET A 60 -9.30 2.56 -6.70
C MET A 60 -10.77 2.13 -6.80
N ALA A 61 -11.48 2.05 -5.67
CA ALA A 61 -12.90 1.75 -5.64
C ALA A 61 -13.71 2.76 -6.46
N ARG A 62 -13.46 4.06 -6.25
CA ARG A 62 -14.13 5.15 -6.99
C ARG A 62 -13.87 5.11 -8.50
N ARG A 63 -12.73 4.55 -8.93
CA ARG A 63 -12.35 4.41 -10.34
C ARG A 63 -12.73 3.05 -10.95
N GLY A 64 -13.28 2.12 -10.15
CA GLY A 64 -13.61 0.77 -10.61
C GLY A 64 -12.41 -0.19 -10.73
N HIS A 65 -11.23 0.20 -10.25
CA HIS A 65 -9.99 -0.58 -10.41
C HIS A 65 -9.87 -1.78 -9.44
N LEU A 66 -10.78 -1.91 -8.46
CA LEU A 66 -10.72 -3.01 -7.49
C LEU A 66 -10.88 -4.40 -8.14
N ASN A 67 -11.63 -4.48 -9.23
CA ASN A 67 -11.88 -5.73 -9.94
C ASN A 67 -10.65 -6.21 -10.75
N ASP A 68 -9.68 -5.33 -10.97
CA ASP A 68 -8.48 -5.62 -11.76
C ASP A 68 -7.40 -6.36 -10.97
N ILE A 69 -7.64 -6.69 -9.70
CA ILE A 69 -6.65 -7.38 -8.86
C ILE A 69 -6.21 -8.71 -9.48
N GLY A 70 -7.14 -9.47 -10.08
CA GLY A 70 -6.82 -10.75 -10.72
C GLY A 70 -5.84 -10.55 -11.88
N ALA A 71 -6.19 -9.68 -12.82
CA ALA A 71 -5.34 -9.34 -13.95
C ALA A 71 -3.98 -8.77 -13.52
N PHE A 72 -3.95 -7.99 -12.45
CA PHE A 72 -2.70 -7.49 -11.87
C PHE A 72 -1.83 -8.63 -11.32
N LEU A 73 -2.39 -9.51 -10.50
CA LEU A 73 -1.67 -10.63 -9.89
C LEU A 73 -1.13 -11.59 -10.97
N ASP A 74 -1.87 -11.77 -12.07
CA ASP A 74 -1.44 -12.58 -13.21
C ASP A 74 -0.20 -11.99 -13.89
N VAL A 75 -0.19 -10.67 -14.13
CA VAL A 75 0.97 -9.97 -14.70
C VAL A 75 2.18 -10.02 -13.77
N GLN A 76 1.99 -9.85 -12.46
CA GLN A 76 3.11 -9.78 -11.50
C GLN A 76 3.71 -11.15 -11.15
N PHE A 77 2.88 -12.18 -11.06
CA PHE A 77 3.28 -13.48 -10.50
C PHE A 77 3.13 -14.65 -11.47
N GLY A 78 2.61 -14.43 -12.68
CA GLY A 78 2.55 -15.44 -13.75
C GLY A 78 1.67 -16.65 -13.42
N ARG A 79 0.55 -16.44 -12.72
CA ARG A 79 -0.34 -17.52 -12.27
C ARG A 79 -1.75 -17.49 -12.90
N VAL A 80 -1.83 -17.50 -14.23
CA VAL A 80 -2.79 -18.30 -15.04
C VAL A 80 -2.13 -18.63 -16.37
#